data_AF-A0A2N5KS14-F1
#
_entry.id   AF-A0A2N5KS14-F1
#
_cell.length_a   1.000
_cell.length_b   1.000
_cell.length_c   1.000
_cell.angle_alpha   90.00
_cell.angle_beta   90.00
_cell.angle_gamma   90.00
#
_symmetry.space_group_name_H-M   'P 1'
#
loop_
_entity.id
_entity.type
_entity.pdbx_description
1 polymer ?
#
loop_
_entity_poly.entity_id
_entity_poly.type
_entity_poly.pdbx_seq_one_letter_code
_entity_poly.pdbx_strand_id
1 'polypeptide(L)'
;ATGAALDTGAEQSGDGTSVTVPRAEVSGVDGWLAIHADDNGKPGEVIGHAPLREGENTDVAVRLDQPAQSGRLYAMVHADDPNDDRYTFPDGDPPVEADGRPVVEPLQYALTGEQAGGGEPLPASGGPNPLLLLSAVLAAATIAGAALVRQAWRPGSKD
;
A
#
# COMPACT_ATOMS: atom_id res chain seq x y z
N ALA A 1 22.48 -7.95 23.63
CA ALA A 1 22.68 -8.68 22.36
C ALA A 1 21.77 -8.02 21.34
N THR A 2 22.23 -7.87 20.11
CA THR A 2 21.38 -7.31 19.05
C THR A 2 20.29 -8.32 18.70
N GLY A 3 19.07 -7.84 18.52
CA GLY A 3 17.91 -8.67 18.20
C GLY A 3 16.78 -7.83 17.62
N ALA A 4 15.87 -8.45 16.89
CA ALA A 4 14.75 -7.76 16.27
C ALA A 4 13.50 -8.63 16.19
N ALA A 5 12.35 -7.97 16.00
CA ALA A 5 11.07 -8.60 15.71
C ALA A 5 10.28 -7.73 14.72
N LEU A 6 9.50 -8.37 13.85
CA LEU A 6 8.71 -7.69 12.82
C LEU A 6 7.25 -8.17 12.86
N ASP A 7 6.34 -7.24 12.61
CA ASP A 7 4.95 -7.52 12.22
C ASP A 7 4.64 -6.66 10.99
N THR A 8 4.53 -7.30 9.83
CA THR A 8 4.20 -6.68 8.54
C THR A 8 2.70 -6.48 8.35
N GLY A 9 1.87 -7.00 9.27
CA GLY A 9 0.43 -6.93 9.21
C GLY A 9 -0.18 -7.83 8.13
N ALA A 10 -1.40 -7.46 7.73
CA ALA A 10 -2.11 -8.11 6.63
C ALA A 10 -1.63 -7.60 5.26
N GLU A 11 -2.23 -8.14 4.19
CA GLU A 11 -2.02 -7.65 2.82
C GLU A 11 -2.23 -6.14 2.73
N GLN A 12 -1.33 -5.48 2.01
CA GLN A 12 -1.34 -4.05 1.78
C GLN A 12 -1.65 -3.76 0.31
N SER A 13 -2.20 -2.57 0.06
CA SER A 13 -2.49 -2.13 -1.29
C SER A 13 -2.21 -0.64 -1.44
N GLY A 14 -1.59 -0.22 -2.54
CA GLY A 14 -1.21 1.17 -2.73
C GLY A 14 -0.71 1.49 -4.13
N ASP A 15 -0.19 2.69 -4.33
CA ASP A 15 0.30 3.17 -5.64
C ASP A 15 1.72 2.68 -5.99
N GLY A 16 2.32 1.85 -5.14
CA GLY A 16 3.66 1.32 -5.31
C GLY A 16 4.77 2.26 -4.84
N THR A 17 4.46 3.37 -4.18
CA THR A 17 5.47 4.36 -3.74
C THR A 17 5.85 4.23 -2.26
N SER A 18 5.06 3.50 -1.48
CA SER A 18 5.30 3.30 -0.06
C SER A 18 4.69 2.00 0.47
N VAL A 19 5.27 1.52 1.57
CA VAL A 19 4.79 0.39 2.39
C VAL A 19 4.77 0.86 3.84
N THR A 20 3.78 0.44 4.61
CA THR A 20 3.73 0.71 6.06
C THR A 20 3.91 -0.58 6.83
N VAL A 21 4.88 -0.64 7.73
CA VAL A 21 5.07 -1.80 8.62
C VAL A 21 4.52 -1.46 10.00
N PRO A 22 3.45 -2.16 10.45
CA PRO A 22 2.79 -1.88 11.73
C PRO A 22 3.73 -1.85 12.93
N ARG A 23 4.68 -2.79 13.00
CA ARG A 23 5.66 -2.85 14.08
C ARG A 23 7.00 -3.39 13.61
N ALA A 24 8.06 -2.69 14.01
CA ALA A 24 9.43 -3.16 13.95
C ALA A 24 10.11 -2.89 15.30
N GLU A 25 10.63 -3.92 15.92
CA GLU A 25 11.40 -3.82 17.15
C GLU A 25 12.86 -4.16 16.85
N VAL A 26 13.78 -3.32 17.31
CA VAL A 26 15.23 -3.55 17.24
C VAL A 26 15.83 -3.27 18.60
N SER A 27 16.83 -4.04 19.02
CA SER A 27 17.43 -3.93 20.35
C SER A 27 18.94 -3.96 20.26
N GLY A 28 19.61 -3.24 21.19
CA GLY A 28 21.05 -3.16 21.28
C GLY A 28 21.68 -2.05 20.43
N VAL A 29 21.02 -1.61 19.36
CA VAL A 29 21.42 -0.53 18.45
C VAL A 29 20.20 0.07 17.75
N ASP A 30 20.37 1.27 17.19
CA ASP A 30 19.49 1.77 16.13
C ASP A 30 19.61 0.86 14.89
N GLY A 31 18.68 0.99 13.95
CA GLY A 31 18.64 0.10 12.80
C GLY A 31 17.95 0.68 11.58
N TRP A 32 17.77 -0.17 10.59
CA TRP A 32 17.05 0.12 9.36
C TRP A 32 15.98 -0.94 9.10
N LEU A 33 14.84 -0.49 8.61
CA LEU A 33 13.83 -1.34 8.01
C LEU A 33 13.97 -1.27 6.50
N ALA A 34 14.47 -2.34 5.88
CA ALA A 34 14.61 -2.45 4.44
C ALA A 34 13.43 -3.23 3.84
N ILE A 35 12.93 -2.78 2.69
CA ILE A 35 11.95 -3.50 1.89
C ILE A 35 12.65 -4.06 0.66
N HIS A 36 12.62 -5.38 0.51
CA HIS A 36 13.15 -6.09 -0.64
C HIS A 36 12.03 -6.49 -1.60
N ALA A 37 12.33 -6.43 -2.90
CA ALA A 37 11.52 -7.10 -3.91
C ALA A 37 11.61 -8.63 -3.76
N ASP A 38 10.65 -9.36 -4.34
CA ASP A 38 10.77 -10.82 -4.46
C ASP A 38 11.74 -11.20 -5.57
N ASP A 39 12.70 -12.05 -5.22
CA ASP A 39 13.53 -12.80 -6.15
C ASP A 39 13.27 -14.30 -5.96
N ASN A 40 12.32 -14.83 -6.73
CA ASN A 40 11.99 -16.26 -6.75
C ASN A 40 11.65 -16.83 -5.37
N GLY A 41 10.86 -16.11 -4.58
CA GLY A 41 10.48 -16.53 -3.22
C GLY A 41 11.53 -16.24 -2.15
N LYS A 42 12.49 -15.36 -2.43
CA LYS A 42 13.52 -14.89 -1.49
C LYS A 42 13.63 -13.36 -1.53
N PRO A 43 14.21 -12.72 -0.48
CA PRO A 43 14.55 -11.31 -0.54
C PRO A 43 15.53 -11.02 -1.68
N GLY A 44 15.14 -10.13 -2.60
CA GLY A 44 15.92 -9.66 -3.74
C GLY A 44 16.58 -8.31 -3.49
N GLU A 45 16.53 -7.43 -4.48
CA GLU A 45 17.02 -6.04 -4.38
C GLU A 45 16.24 -5.23 -3.34
N VAL A 46 16.92 -4.33 -2.63
CA VAL A 46 16.29 -3.36 -1.73
C VAL A 46 15.62 -2.27 -2.56
N ILE A 47 14.31 -2.12 -2.40
CA ILE A 47 13.49 -1.14 -3.14
C ILE A 47 13.09 0.07 -2.29
N GLY A 48 13.46 0.09 -1.01
CA GLY A 48 13.28 1.23 -0.10
C GLY A 48 13.70 0.89 1.33
N HIS A 49 13.93 1.91 2.15
CA HIS A 49 14.31 1.74 3.55
C HIS A 49 13.83 2.89 4.44
N ALA A 50 13.74 2.65 5.75
CA ALA A 50 13.46 3.67 6.75
C ALA A 50 14.31 3.46 8.01
N PRO A 51 14.73 4.54 8.70
CA PRO A 51 15.47 4.41 9.96
C PRO A 51 14.56 3.91 11.08
N LEU A 52 15.12 3.10 11.97
CA LEU A 52 14.53 2.60 13.21
C LEU A 52 15.34 3.10 14.40
N ARG A 53 14.65 3.48 15.47
CA ARG A 53 15.30 3.69 16.77
C ARG A 53 15.34 2.40 17.56
N GLU A 54 16.34 2.24 18.41
CA GLU A 54 16.36 1.18 19.40
C GLU A 54 15.04 1.16 20.19
N GLY A 55 14.45 -0.02 20.31
CA GLY A 55 13.14 -0.27 20.90
C GLY A 55 12.07 -0.54 19.85
N GLU A 56 10.82 -0.26 20.24
CA GLU A 56 9.65 -0.47 19.40
C GLU A 56 9.38 0.74 18.50
N ASN A 57 9.21 0.48 17.21
CA ASN A 57 8.80 1.44 16.20
C ASN A 57 7.46 0.99 15.63
N THR A 58 6.48 1.88 15.59
CA THR A 58 5.12 1.59 15.12
C THR A 58 4.80 2.40 13.88
N ASP A 59 3.95 1.83 13.00
CA ASP A 59 3.48 2.49 11.77
C ASP A 59 4.63 3.05 10.92
N VAL A 60 5.68 2.24 10.76
CA VAL A 60 6.90 2.64 10.05
C VAL A 60 6.60 2.76 8.57
N ALA A 61 6.48 4.00 8.08
CA ALA A 61 6.30 4.29 6.67
C ALA A 61 7.65 4.22 5.94
N VAL A 62 7.79 3.24 5.06
CA VAL A 62 8.95 3.11 4.17
C VAL A 62 8.61 3.72 2.82
N ARG A 63 9.36 4.76 2.44
CA ARG A 63 9.32 5.29 1.08
C ARG A 63 10.12 4.36 0.19
N LEU A 64 9.55 4.03 -0.96
CA LEU A 64 10.21 3.20 -1.96
C LEU A 64 10.99 4.07 -2.94
N ASP A 65 12.25 3.71 -3.14
CA ASP A 65 13.14 4.30 -4.15
C ASP A 65 12.84 3.71 -5.54
N GLN A 66 12.36 2.47 -5.58
CA GLN A 66 11.87 1.79 -6.77
C GLN A 66 10.40 1.40 -6.57
N PRO A 67 9.51 1.61 -7.56
CA PRO A 67 8.10 1.28 -7.40
C PRO A 67 7.88 -0.21 -7.11
N ALA A 68 7.14 -0.53 -6.04
CA ALA A 68 6.71 -1.89 -5.77
C ALA A 68 5.86 -2.44 -6.91
N GLN A 69 6.00 -3.73 -7.17
CA GLN A 69 5.10 -4.47 -8.04
C GLN A 69 4.06 -5.20 -7.20
N SER A 70 2.89 -5.50 -7.77
CA SER A 70 1.95 -6.41 -7.14
C SER A 70 2.60 -7.77 -6.91
N GLY A 71 2.50 -8.31 -5.70
CA GLY A 71 3.12 -9.58 -5.35
C GLY A 71 3.63 -9.59 -3.93
N ARG A 72 4.68 -10.37 -3.71
CA ARG A 72 5.35 -10.49 -2.42
C ARG A 72 6.50 -9.49 -2.33
N LEU A 73 6.66 -8.89 -1.16
CA LEU A 73 7.84 -8.14 -0.75
C LEU A 73 8.35 -8.75 0.56
N TYR A 74 9.55 -8.36 0.98
CA TYR A 74 10.11 -8.79 2.26
C TYR A 74 10.55 -7.57 3.05
N ALA A 75 10.10 -7.47 4.30
CA ALA A 75 10.63 -6.52 5.25
C ALA A 75 11.76 -7.20 6.04
N MET A 76 12.92 -6.55 6.12
CA MET A 76 14.09 -7.05 6.85
C MET A 76 14.63 -5.97 7.78
N VAL A 77 15.00 -6.35 9.00
CA VAL A 77 15.67 -5.44 9.95
C VAL A 77 17.17 -5.56 9.78
N HIS A 78 17.84 -4.42 9.68
CA HIS A 78 19.29 -4.30 9.65
C HIS A 78 19.79 -3.51 10.86
N ALA A 79 20.97 -3.86 11.36
CA ALA A 79 21.66 -3.09 12.38
C ALA A 79 22.36 -1.90 11.72
N ASP A 80 22.22 -0.71 12.31
CA ASP A 80 22.89 0.50 11.85
C ASP A 80 24.35 0.54 12.34
N ASP A 81 25.30 0.93 11.49
CA ASP A 81 26.62 1.37 11.95
C ASP A 81 26.53 2.84 12.41
N PRO A 82 26.64 3.14 13.72
CA PRO A 82 26.49 4.50 14.22
C PRO A 82 27.60 5.48 13.75
N ASN A 83 28.61 4.98 13.03
CA ASN A 83 29.67 5.78 12.46
C ASN A 83 29.34 6.32 11.06
N ASP A 84 28.30 5.82 10.40
CA ASP A 84 27.80 6.34 9.14
C ASP A 84 26.29 6.65 9.19
N ASP A 85 25.92 7.91 8.95
CA ASP A 85 24.52 8.34 9.00
C ASP A 85 23.73 7.91 7.74
N ARG A 86 23.88 6.65 7.29
CA ARG A 86 23.39 6.19 5.98
C ARG A 86 23.25 4.67 5.92
N TYR A 87 22.23 4.24 5.20
CA TYR A 87 22.06 2.83 4.87
C TYR A 87 23.12 2.34 3.86
N THR A 88 23.90 1.32 4.22
CA THR A 88 25.07 0.82 3.49
C THR A 88 25.09 -0.71 3.26
N PHE A 89 23.96 -1.40 3.40
CA PHE A 89 23.87 -2.81 3.01
C PHE A 89 24.22 -3.01 1.51
N PRO A 90 25.01 -4.05 1.13
CA PRO A 90 25.46 -5.18 1.96
C PRO A 90 26.77 -4.98 2.73
N ASP A 91 27.42 -3.82 2.63
CA ASP A 91 28.79 -3.63 3.10
C ASP A 91 28.90 -3.21 4.58
N GLY A 92 27.91 -2.50 5.14
CA GLY A 92 27.97 -1.94 6.50
C GLY A 92 26.84 -2.33 7.44
N ASP A 93 25.57 -2.30 6.99
CA ASP A 93 24.40 -2.59 7.82
C ASP A 93 23.93 -4.06 7.67
N PRO A 94 24.49 -5.04 8.40
CA PRO A 94 24.08 -6.43 8.27
C PRO A 94 22.65 -6.64 8.79
N PRO A 95 21.95 -7.68 8.29
CA PRO A 95 20.68 -8.09 8.86
C PRO A 95 20.82 -8.42 10.35
N VAL A 96 19.85 -7.99 11.15
CA VAL A 96 19.74 -8.43 12.54
C VAL A 96 19.28 -9.89 12.54
N GLU A 97 19.97 -10.72 13.30
CA GLU A 97 19.64 -12.15 13.40
C GLU A 97 18.91 -12.48 14.71
N ALA A 98 17.92 -13.37 14.60
CA ALA A 98 17.30 -14.08 15.71
C ALA A 98 17.51 -15.58 15.50
N ASP A 99 18.02 -16.28 16.52
CA ASP A 99 18.35 -17.71 16.45
C ASP A 99 19.24 -18.11 15.26
N GLY A 100 20.18 -17.21 14.89
CA GLY A 100 21.12 -17.41 13.78
C GLY A 100 20.48 -17.31 12.39
N ARG A 101 19.35 -16.60 12.27
CA ARG A 101 18.69 -16.32 11.00
C ARG A 101 18.31 -14.84 10.91
N PRO A 102 18.43 -14.20 9.74
CA PRO A 102 17.93 -12.84 9.54
C PRO A 102 16.46 -12.70 9.94
N VAL A 103 16.13 -11.62 10.63
CA VAL A 103 14.76 -11.24 10.94
C VAL A 103 14.14 -10.63 9.69
N VAL A 104 13.37 -11.45 8.99
CA VAL A 104 12.72 -11.12 7.72
C VAL A 104 11.30 -11.68 7.71
N GLU A 105 10.34 -10.85 7.32
CA GLU A 105 8.93 -11.22 7.20
C GLU A 105 8.41 -10.89 5.80
N PRO A 106 7.70 -11.81 5.13
CA PRO A 106 7.05 -11.51 3.87
C PRO A 106 5.84 -10.59 4.11
N LEU A 107 5.52 -9.79 3.10
CA LEU A 107 4.27 -9.04 3.04
C LEU A 107 3.70 -9.10 1.63
N GLN A 108 2.38 -9.22 1.52
CA GLN A 108 1.71 -9.15 0.22
C GLN A 108 1.31 -7.71 -0.09
N TYR A 109 1.59 -7.29 -1.32
CA TYR A 109 1.31 -5.95 -1.81
C TYR A 109 0.51 -6.02 -3.11
N ALA A 110 -0.54 -5.20 -3.23
CA ALA A 110 -1.36 -5.06 -4.43
C ALA A 110 -1.36 -3.62 -4.93
N LEU A 111 -0.99 -3.40 -6.20
CA LEU A 111 -1.09 -2.07 -6.81
C LEU A 111 -2.55 -1.65 -6.98
N THR A 112 -2.92 -0.52 -6.38
CA THR A 112 -4.21 0.16 -6.58
C THR A 112 -4.04 1.21 -7.67
N GLY A 113 -3.95 0.78 -8.92
CA GLY A 113 -3.79 1.70 -10.05
C GLY A 113 -3.46 0.97 -11.34
N GLU A 114 -4.41 0.99 -12.26
CA GLU A 114 -4.29 0.49 -13.62
C GLU A 114 -3.19 1.25 -14.40
N GLN A 115 -2.14 0.57 -14.85
CA GLN A 115 -1.84 0.67 -16.27
C GLN A 115 -2.80 -0.31 -16.96
N ALA A 116 -3.95 0.19 -17.39
CA ALA A 116 -4.70 -0.44 -18.47
C ALA A 116 -3.83 -0.35 -19.74
N GLY A 117 -2.88 -1.27 -19.87
CA GLY A 117 -2.18 -1.55 -21.12
C GLY A 117 -3.07 -2.30 -22.11
N GLY A 118 -4.35 -1.93 -22.21
CA GLY A 118 -5.27 -2.35 -23.26
C GLY A 118 -5.20 -1.31 -24.37
N GLY A 119 -4.63 -1.68 -25.52
CA GLY A 119 -4.49 -0.77 -26.65
C GLY A 119 -5.83 -0.23 -27.15
N GLU A 120 -6.01 1.08 -27.05
CA GLU A 120 -6.84 1.83 -27.98
C GLU A 120 -5.90 2.58 -28.93
N PRO A 121 -6.00 2.38 -30.27
CA PRO A 121 -5.17 3.10 -31.20
C PRO A 121 -5.50 4.59 -31.11
N LEU A 122 -4.45 5.40 -30.88
CA LEU A 122 -4.55 6.85 -30.97
C LEU A 122 -5.15 7.24 -32.35
N PRO A 123 -6.17 8.11 -32.42
CA PRO A 123 -6.56 8.67 -33.71
C PRO A 123 -5.39 9.47 -34.28
N ALA A 124 -5.06 9.22 -35.54
CA ALA A 124 -3.96 9.89 -36.24
C ALA A 124 -4.10 11.42 -36.13
N SER A 125 -3.06 12.07 -35.61
CA SER A 125 -2.96 13.52 -35.50
C SER A 125 -2.93 14.16 -36.88
N GLY A 126 -4.00 14.86 -37.26
CA GLY A 126 -4.08 15.65 -38.47
C GLY A 126 -5.14 16.75 -38.35
N GLY A 127 -4.84 17.80 -37.58
CA GLY A 127 -5.63 19.04 -37.53
C GLY A 127 -5.58 19.74 -36.16
N PRO A 128 -5.47 21.08 -36.08
CA PRO A 128 -5.27 21.76 -34.81
C PRO A 128 -6.58 21.97 -34.01
N ASN A 129 -6.46 21.68 -32.72
CA ASN A 129 -7.19 22.12 -31.52
C ASN A 129 -8.58 21.53 -31.18
N PRO A 130 -8.73 20.89 -29.99
CA PRO A 130 -9.97 20.34 -29.49
C PRO A 130 -10.73 21.35 -28.61
N LEU A 131 -11.96 21.67 -28.98
CA LEU A 131 -12.96 22.25 -28.10
C LEU A 131 -14.32 21.61 -28.44
N LEU A 132 -14.88 20.87 -27.46
CA LEU A 132 -16.26 20.41 -27.32
C LEU A 132 -16.64 19.23 -28.27
N LEU A 133 -17.30 18.14 -27.83
CA LEU A 133 -18.63 18.06 -27.22
C LEU A 133 -18.93 16.64 -26.63
N LEU A 134 -19.65 16.62 -25.50
CA LEU A 134 -20.76 15.71 -25.06
C LEU A 134 -20.58 14.18 -25.08
N SER A 135 -21.13 13.35 -24.18
CA SER A 135 -22.24 13.45 -23.23
C SER A 135 -22.30 12.15 -22.42
N ALA A 136 -22.73 12.18 -21.15
CA ALA A 136 -23.24 10.99 -20.49
C ALA A 136 -24.50 11.34 -19.66
N VAL A 137 -25.66 11.06 -20.24
CA VAL A 137 -26.93 10.85 -19.55
C VAL A 137 -27.18 9.35 -19.57
N LEU A 138 -27.35 8.72 -18.40
CA LEU A 138 -28.22 7.55 -18.29
C LEU A 138 -28.96 7.59 -16.96
N ALA A 139 -30.28 7.65 -17.06
CA ALA A 139 -31.23 7.59 -15.97
C ALA A 139 -31.56 6.13 -15.62
N ALA A 140 -31.73 5.84 -14.33
CA ALA A 140 -32.61 4.78 -13.87
C ALA A 140 -33.26 5.19 -12.54
N ALA A 141 -34.59 5.32 -12.58
CA ALA A 141 -35.44 5.80 -11.51
C ALA A 141 -35.69 4.72 -10.44
N THR A 142 -35.68 5.10 -9.16
CA THR A 142 -36.45 4.41 -8.12
C THR A 142 -37.31 5.45 -7.38
N ILE A 143 -38.57 5.06 -7.16
CA ILE A 143 -39.71 5.91 -6.82
C ILE A 143 -39.62 6.38 -5.36
N ALA A 144 -39.66 7.70 -5.15
CA ALA A 144 -39.83 8.31 -3.85
C ALA A 144 -41.27 8.15 -3.37
N GLY A 145 -41.47 7.47 -2.23
CA GLY A 145 -42.71 7.50 -1.46
C GLY A 145 -42.65 8.63 -0.44
N ALA A 146 -43.58 9.59 -0.51
CA ALA A 146 -43.78 10.57 0.54
C ALA A 146 -45.28 10.82 0.80
N ALA A 147 -45.62 10.66 2.09
CA ALA A 147 -46.63 11.40 2.87
C ALA A 147 -48.13 11.33 2.51
N LEU A 148 -48.85 10.55 3.34
CA LEU A 148 -49.97 10.98 4.21
C LEU A 148 -50.77 12.23 3.81
N VAL A 149 -52.06 12.07 3.46
CA VAL A 149 -53.16 12.93 3.96
C VAL A 149 -54.44 12.10 4.12
N ARG A 150 -55.11 12.37 5.24
CA ARG A 150 -56.36 11.80 5.76
C ARG A 150 -57.56 12.09 4.86
N GLN A 151 -58.48 11.14 4.78
CA GLN A 151 -59.90 11.45 4.55
C GLN A 151 -60.80 10.46 5.29
N ALA A 152 -61.32 10.94 6.41
CA ALA A 152 -62.51 10.41 7.05
C ALA A 152 -63.73 11.03 6.35
N TRP A 153 -64.58 10.22 5.75
CA TRP A 153 -66.05 10.34 5.76
C TRP A 153 -66.66 9.21 4.91
N ARG A 154 -67.56 8.42 5.51
CA ARG A 154 -68.37 7.38 4.86
C ARG A 154 -69.84 7.82 4.95
N PRO A 155 -70.58 7.96 3.83
CA PRO A 155 -72.03 7.94 3.87
C PRO A 155 -72.53 6.51 3.59
N GLY A 156 -73.12 5.87 4.60
CA GLY A 156 -73.89 4.64 4.44
C GLY A 156 -75.37 4.96 4.25
N SER A 157 -75.96 4.46 3.16
CA SER A 157 -77.42 4.32 2.99
C SER A 157 -77.71 3.02 2.22
N LYS A 158 -78.88 2.42 2.52
CA LYS A 158 -79.37 1.03 2.36
C LYS A 158 -79.34 0.31 3.71
N ASP A 159 -80.45 0.09 4.43
CA ASP A 159 -81.89 0.18 4.15
C ASP A 159 -82.64 0.57 5.45
#